data_AF-A0A9X9YI70-F1
#
_entry.id   AF-A0A9X9YI70-F1
#
_cell.length_a   1.000
_cell.length_b   1.000
_cell.length_c   1.000
_cell.angle_alpha   90.00
_cell.angle_beta   90.00
_cell.angle_gamma   90.00
#
_symmetry.space_group_name_H-M   'P 1'
#
loop_
_entity.id
_entity.type
_entity.pdbx_description
1 polymer ?
#
loop_
_entity_poly.entity_id
_entity_poly.type
_entity_poly.pdbx_seq_one_letter_code
_entity_poly.pdbx_strand_id
1 'polypeptide(L)' 'MIQQLARDGMTIAIIEHTMQAMVRLVDRFLVLDHGAVITEGLPEVVTRDNRVIEAYLGKKWAGHAAN' A
#
# COMPACT_ATOMS: atom_id res chain seq x y z
N MET A 1 10.97 0.71 -15.11
CA MET A 1 10.26 1.67 -15.98
C MET A 1 9.42 2.66 -15.18
N ILE A 2 8.38 2.23 -14.42
CA ILE A 2 7.50 3.14 -13.64
C ILE A 2 8.28 4.11 -12.74
N GLN A 3 9.24 3.60 -11.97
CA GLN A 3 10.08 4.44 -11.10
C GLN A 3 10.90 5.49 -11.86
N GLN A 4 11.28 5.23 -13.12
CA GLN A 4 12.01 6.21 -13.92
C GLN A 4 11.09 7.38 -14.30
N LEU A 5 9.88 7.07 -14.78
CA LEU A 5 8.89 8.10 -15.10
C LEU A 5 8.56 8.97 -13.89
N ALA A 6 8.41 8.35 -12.70
CA ALA A 6 8.21 9.09 -11.45
C ALA A 6 9.39 10.01 -11.13
N ARG A 7 10.63 9.52 -11.27
CA ARG A 7 11.85 10.34 -11.09
C ARG A 7 11.98 11.48 -12.08
N ASP A 8 11.43 11.32 -13.29
CA ASP A 8 11.41 12.35 -14.34
C ASP A 8 10.30 13.40 -14.10
N GLY A 9 9.62 13.35 -12.95
CA GLY A 9 8.62 14.34 -12.52
C GLY A 9 7.18 13.99 -12.89
N MET A 10 6.92 12.82 -13.48
CA MET A 10 5.56 12.37 -13.77
C MET A 10 4.86 11.91 -12.47
N THR A 11 3.69 12.46 -12.17
CA THR A 11 2.83 11.91 -11.12
C THR A 11 2.14 10.66 -11.64
N ILE A 12 2.23 9.55 -10.90
CA ILE A 12 1.67 8.25 -11.30
C ILE A 12 0.68 7.80 -10.22
N ALA A 13 -0.57 7.57 -10.63
CA ALA A 13 -1.58 6.91 -9.81
C ALA A 13 -1.72 5.45 -10.26
N ILE A 14 -1.65 4.53 -9.30
CA ILE A 14 -1.75 3.08 -9.55
C ILE A 14 -2.93 2.55 -8.75
N ILE A 15 -3.84 1.83 -9.41
CA ILE A 15 -4.97 1.16 -8.78
C ILE A 15 -4.69 -0.34 -8.82
N GLU A 16 -4.48 -0.94 -7.67
CA GLU A 16 -4.16 -2.36 -7.55
C GLU A 16 -4.79 -2.99 -6.31
N HIS A 17 -5.04 -4.29 -6.40
CA HIS A 17 -5.58 -5.09 -5.29
C HIS A 17 -4.47 -5.82 -4.52
N THR A 18 -3.32 -6.06 -5.16
CA THR A 18 -2.19 -6.76 -4.55
C THR A 18 -1.19 -5.76 -3.95
N MET A 19 -1.32 -5.50 -2.66
CA MET A 19 -0.48 -4.51 -1.97
C MET A 19 1.01 -4.91 -1.86
N GLN A 20 1.31 -6.22 -1.78
CA GLN A 20 2.66 -6.74 -1.52
C GLN A 20 3.72 -6.25 -2.53
N ALA A 21 3.35 -6.17 -3.81
CA ALA A 21 4.24 -5.67 -4.86
C ALA A 21 4.38 -4.14 -4.81
N MET A 22 3.34 -3.44 -4.34
CA MET A 22 3.28 -1.99 -4.30
C MET A 22 4.10 -1.38 -3.15
N VAL A 23 4.29 -2.11 -2.04
CA VAL A 23 5.04 -1.62 -0.85
C VAL A 23 6.41 -1.04 -1.21
N ARG A 24 7.10 -1.60 -2.22
CA ARG A 24 8.44 -1.14 -2.66
C ARG A 24 8.41 -0.18 -3.85
N LEU A 25 7.23 0.05 -4.44
CA LEU A 25 7.08 0.81 -5.68
C LEU A 25 6.50 2.20 -5.44
N VAL A 26 5.58 2.34 -4.48
CA VAL A 26 4.81 3.57 -4.27
C VAL A 26 5.35 4.38 -3.09
N ASP A 27 5.29 5.70 -3.20
CA ASP A 27 5.68 6.60 -2.11
C ASP A 27 4.60 6.67 -1.02
N ARG A 28 3.34 6.52 -1.41
CA ARG A 28 2.16 6.60 -0.54
C ARG A 28 1.08 5.62 -0.99
N PHE A 29 0.31 5.15 -0.02
CA PHE A 29 -0.94 4.44 -0.26
C PHE A 29 -2.14 5.30 0.15
N LEU A 30 -3.23 5.13 -0.59
CA LEU A 30 -4.59 5.44 -0.18
C LEU A 30 -5.38 4.13 -0.29
N VAL A 31 -5.90 3.65 0.83
CA VAL A 31 -6.61 2.36 0.90
C VAL A 31 -8.09 2.62 1.06
N LEU A 32 -8.88 2.09 0.14
CA LEU A 32 -10.33 2.10 0.17
C LEU A 32 -10.83 0.76 0.68
N ASP A 33 -11.91 0.74 1.43
CA ASP A 33 -12.70 -0.46 1.70
C ASP A 33 -14.18 -0.08 1.68
N HIS A 34 -15.02 -0.88 1.02
CA HIS A 34 -16.46 -0.63 0.84
C HIS A 34 -16.83 0.82 0.42
N GLY A 35 -16.00 1.44 -0.43
CA GLY A 35 -16.23 2.80 -0.95
C GLY A 35 -15.82 3.93 -0.01
N ALA A 36 -15.19 3.62 1.13
CA ALA A 36 -14.66 4.59 2.09
C ALA A 36 -13.14 4.50 2.19
N VAL A 37 -12.46 5.64 2.34
CA VAL A 37 -11.03 5.64 2.68
C VAL A 37 -10.88 5.16 4.10
N ILE A 38 -10.16 4.06 4.28
CA ILE A 38 -9.86 3.53 5.61
C ILE A 38 -8.54 4.08 6.14
N THR A 39 -7.52 4.21 5.29
CA THR A 39 -6.22 4.73 5.70
C THR A 39 -5.44 5.31 4.53
N GLU A 40 -4.51 6.22 4.83
CA GLU A 40 -3.63 6.84 3.86
C GLU A 40 -2.27 7.12 4.52
N GLY A 41 -1.18 6.92 3.80
CA GLY A 41 0.16 7.27 4.30
C GLY A 41 1.28 6.49 3.64
N LEU A 42 2.43 6.47 4.31
CA LEU A 42 3.61 5.73 3.86
C LEU A 42 3.35 4.20 3.88
N PRO A 43 3.97 3.43 2.97
CA PRO A 43 3.88 1.97 2.94
C PRO A 43 4.05 1.28 4.30
N GLU A 44 5.06 1.68 5.07
CA GLU A 44 5.38 1.11 6.39
C GLU A 44 4.37 1.43 7.50
N VAL A 45 3.58 2.49 7.34
CA VAL A 45 2.50 2.85 8.26
C VAL A 45 1.24 2.09 7.87
N VAL A 46 0.88 2.15 6.58
CA VAL A 46 -0.34 1.53 6.05
C VAL A 46 -0.31 0.01 6.19
N THR A 47 0.83 -0.63 5.96
CA THR A 47 0.97 -2.09 6.08
C THR A 47 0.95 -2.61 7.52
N ARG A 48 1.01 -1.72 8.53
CA ARG A 48 0.84 -2.04 9.95
C ARG A 48 -0.59 -1.77 10.45
N ASP A 49 -1.44 -1.15 9.63
CA ASP A 49 -2.83 -0.89 9.99
C ASP A 49 -3.63 -2.20 9.97
N ASN A 50 -4.20 -2.59 11.11
CA ASN A 50 -4.96 -3.83 11.24
C ASN A 50 -6.11 -3.92 10.25
N ARG A 51 -6.77 -2.80 9.91
CA ARG A 51 -7.88 -2.77 8.95
C ARG A 51 -7.40 -3.16 7.54
N VAL A 52 -6.20 -2.70 7.17
CA VAL A 52 -5.55 -3.06 5.90
C VAL A 52 -5.10 -4.51 5.91
N ILE A 53 -4.56 -4.98 7.03
CA ILE A 53 -4.13 -6.37 7.16
C ILE A 53 -5.33 -7.31 7.00
N GLU A 54 -6.46 -7.01 7.63
CA GLU A 54 -7.67 -7.81 7.55
C GLU A 54 -8.32 -7.77 6.16
N ALA A 55 -8.40 -6.59 5.54
CA ALA A 55 -9.07 -6.42 4.25
C ALA A 55 -8.20 -6.81 3.02
N TYR A 56 -6.86 -6.69 3.09
CA TYR A 56 -5.99 -6.77 1.89
C TYR A 56 -4.75 -7.66 2.01
N LEU A 57 -4.10 -7.81 3.17
CA LEU A 57 -2.81 -8.53 3.28
C LEU A 57 -2.92 -9.94 3.88
N GLY A 58 -3.92 -10.17 4.74
CA GLY A 58 -4.20 -11.43 5.41
C GLY A 58 -3.26 -11.78 6.58
N LYS A 59 -3.58 -12.87 7.29
CA LYS A 59 -2.91 -13.29 8.54
C LYS A 59 -1.42 -13.62 8.40
N LYS A 60 -0.95 -13.99 7.21
CA LYS A 60 0.49 -14.27 6.95
C LYS A 60 1.36 -13.01 7.03
N TRP A 61 0.78 -11.84 6.79
CA TRP A 61 1.47 -10.56 6.89
C TRP A 61 1.65 -10.10 8.34
N ALA A 62 0.66 -10.36 9.19
CA ALA A 62 0.72 -10.00 10.62
C ALA A 62 1.93 -10.60 11.35
N GLY A 63 2.36 -11.82 10.98
CA GLY A 63 3.56 -12.46 11.54
C GLY A 63 4.89 -11.82 11.11
N HIS A 64 4.93 -11.06 10.00
CA HIS A 64 6.13 -10.36 9.54
C HIS A 64 6.24 -8.94 10.11
N ALA A 65 5.11 -8.32 10.48
CA ALA A 65 5.09 -6.96 11.04
C ALA A 65 5.45 -6.90 12.54
N ALA A 66 5.46 -8.04 13.23
CA ALA A 66 5.71 -8.17 14.67
C ALA A 66 7.18 -8.49 15.03
N ASN A 67 8.08 -8.59 14.04
CA ASN A 67 9.51 -8.80 14.22
C ASN A 67 10.31 -7.53 13.90
#